data_AF-A0A7V9L108-F1
#
_entry.id   AF-A0A7V9L108-F1
#
_cell.length_a   1.000
_cell.length_b   1.000
_cell.length_c   1.000
_cell.angle_alpha   90.00
_cell.angle_beta   90.00
_cell.angle_gamma   90.00
#
_symmetry.space_group_name_H-M   'P 1'
#
loop_
_entity.id
_entity.type
_entity.pdbx_description
1 polymer ?
#
loop_
_entity_poly.entity_id
_entity_poly.type
_entity_poly.pdbx_seq_one_letter_code
_entity_poly.pdbx_strand_id
1 'polypeptide(L)'
;MKTETLVIDKDSTGKLWATWQQGNRIYVNRTVGDDRTWGTPFALPVAGASVTVDDISAVVSFGGNKLGVMWSNQTSSSDAMYFAVHVDGQPDTTWEASRTAIQGPGSEDDHITSSRSRRTAAVASSPPSRRSSRARRHR
;
A
#
# COMPACT_ATOMS: atom_id res chain seq x y z
N MET A 1 26.03 6.18 -4.92
CA MET A 1 24.78 5.59 -5.42
C MET A 1 23.68 6.59 -5.12
N LYS A 2 22.81 6.86 -6.09
CA LYS A 2 21.61 7.69 -5.92
C LYS A 2 20.40 6.76 -5.77
N THR A 3 19.39 7.24 -5.08
CA THR A 3 18.08 6.63 -4.96
C THR A 3 17.11 7.68 -5.49
N GLU A 4 16.34 7.35 -6.52
CA GLU A 4 15.39 8.27 -7.15
C GLU A 4 14.25 8.61 -6.20
N THR A 5 13.72 7.61 -5.47
CA THR A 5 12.60 7.78 -4.54
C THR A 5 12.70 6.86 -3.32
N LEU A 6 12.29 7.40 -2.16
CA LEU A 6 12.02 6.62 -0.94
C LEU A 6 10.61 6.97 -0.47
N VAL A 7 9.74 5.96 -0.39
CA VAL A 7 8.33 6.12 0.01
C VAL A 7 8.11 5.41 1.33
N ILE A 8 7.39 6.06 2.24
CA ILE A 8 7.05 5.52 3.56
C ILE A 8 5.53 5.51 3.75
N ASP A 9 4.99 4.41 4.28
CA ASP A 9 3.63 4.37 4.84
C ASP A 9 3.60 3.57 6.15
N LYS A 10 2.52 3.72 6.92
CA LYS A 10 2.32 3.05 8.21
C LYS A 10 1.30 1.91 8.09
N ASP A 11 1.67 0.71 8.53
CA ASP A 11 0.77 -0.44 8.56
C ASP A 11 -0.30 -0.34 9.66
N SER A 12 -1.21 -1.31 9.72
CA SER A 12 -2.30 -1.28 10.71
C SER A 12 -1.83 -1.56 12.14
N THR A 13 -0.63 -2.10 12.30
CA THR A 13 0.03 -2.40 13.59
C THR A 13 0.86 -1.23 14.11
N GLY A 14 0.99 -0.17 13.32
CA GLY A 14 1.70 1.05 13.66
C GLY A 14 3.16 1.10 13.18
N LYS A 15 3.66 0.07 12.48
CA LYS A 15 5.05 0.08 11.97
C LYS A 15 5.13 0.96 10.73
N LEU A 16 6.20 1.75 10.64
CA LEU A 16 6.55 2.43 9.40
C LEU A 16 7.26 1.45 8.47
N TRP A 17 6.88 1.45 7.21
CA TRP A 17 7.48 0.67 6.13
C TRP A 17 8.00 1.59 5.06
N ALA A 18 9.20 1.34 4.59
CA ALA A 18 9.87 2.10 3.54
C ALA A 18 10.23 1.19 2.36
N THR A 19 10.13 1.73 1.14
CA THR A 19 10.61 1.08 -0.09
C THR A 19 11.46 2.04 -0.91
N TRP A 20 12.48 1.52 -1.59
CA TRP A 20 13.34 2.26 -2.52
C TRP A 20 14.04 1.34 -3.51
N GLN A 21 14.51 1.90 -4.62
CA GLN A 21 15.43 1.23 -5.52
C GLN A 21 16.88 1.40 -5.04
N GLN A 22 17.62 0.30 -5.03
CA GLN A 22 19.08 0.34 -4.85
C GLN A 22 19.73 -0.89 -5.49
N GLY A 23 20.82 -0.68 -6.24
CA GLY A 23 21.63 -1.79 -6.75
C GLY A 23 20.85 -2.79 -7.60
N ASN A 24 19.97 -2.28 -8.47
CA ASN A 24 19.15 -3.05 -9.42
C ASN A 24 18.11 -3.96 -8.72
N ARG A 25 17.70 -3.57 -7.50
CA ARG A 25 16.72 -4.28 -6.69
C ARG A 25 15.78 -3.30 -6.01
N ILE A 26 14.56 -3.77 -5.75
CA ILE A 26 13.64 -3.09 -4.83
C ILE A 26 13.93 -3.56 -3.42
N TYR A 27 14.27 -2.63 -2.54
CA TYR A 27 14.50 -2.86 -1.13
C TYR A 27 13.30 -2.42 -0.30
N VAL A 28 13.06 -3.16 0.77
CA VAL A 28 12.06 -2.86 1.79
C VAL A 28 12.72 -2.86 3.17
N ASN A 29 12.27 -1.97 4.04
CA ASN A 29 12.60 -2.01 5.46
C ASN A 29 11.43 -1.49 6.29
N ARG A 30 11.44 -1.80 7.58
CA ARG A 30 10.41 -1.33 8.50
C ARG A 30 10.96 -1.03 9.87
N THR A 31 10.20 -0.30 10.67
CA THR A 31 10.59 0.01 12.03
C THR A 31 10.44 -1.17 13.00
N VAL A 32 11.32 -1.22 14.01
CA VAL A 32 11.36 -2.24 15.07
C VAL A 32 11.13 -1.56 16.41
N GLY A 33 10.13 -1.99 17.18
CA GLY A 33 9.85 -1.47 18.53
C GLY A 33 9.24 -0.05 18.57
N ASP A 34 9.88 0.93 17.96
CA ASP A 34 9.45 2.34 17.88
C ASP A 34 9.60 2.94 16.48
N ASP A 35 9.16 4.17 16.27
CA ASP A 35 9.20 4.86 14.95
C ASP A 35 10.60 5.41 14.58
N ARG A 36 11.63 5.20 15.42
CA ARG A 36 13.00 5.71 15.21
C ARG A 36 14.01 4.63 14.87
N THR A 37 13.72 3.40 15.26
CA THR A 37 14.62 2.27 15.09
C THR A 37 14.18 1.46 13.88
N TRP A 38 15.05 1.33 12.89
CA TRP A 38 14.78 0.57 11.67
C TRP A 38 15.42 -0.81 11.74
N GLY A 39 14.79 -1.80 11.10
CA GLY A 39 15.36 -3.13 10.92
C GLY A 39 16.50 -3.14 9.90
N THR A 40 16.92 -4.35 9.52
CA THR A 40 17.85 -4.56 8.41
C THR A 40 17.06 -4.56 7.09
N PRO A 41 17.42 -3.70 6.12
CA PRO A 41 16.80 -3.73 4.80
C PRO A 41 16.95 -5.10 4.12
N PHE A 42 15.93 -5.51 3.38
CA PHE A 42 15.94 -6.74 2.58
C PHE A 42 15.41 -6.47 1.18
N ALA A 43 15.90 -7.24 0.20
CA ALA A 43 15.37 -7.18 -1.16
C ALA A 43 13.98 -7.82 -1.20
N LEU A 44 13.04 -7.20 -1.92
CA LEU A 44 11.67 -7.69 -2.06
C LEU A 44 11.67 -9.11 -2.68
N PRO A 45 11.25 -10.16 -1.95
CA PRO A 45 11.48 -11.54 -2.34
C PRO A 45 10.38 -12.07 -3.28
N VAL A 46 10.13 -11.36 -4.38
CA VAL A 46 9.11 -11.70 -5.38
C VAL A 46 9.68 -11.63 -6.80
N ALA A 47 9.03 -12.32 -7.74
CA ALA A 47 9.41 -12.26 -9.14
C ALA A 47 9.23 -10.84 -9.71
N GLY A 48 10.09 -10.43 -10.63
CA GLY A 48 10.04 -9.11 -11.25
C GLY A 48 10.70 -7.99 -10.42
N ALA A 49 11.28 -8.27 -9.24
CA ALA A 49 11.96 -7.29 -8.39
C ALA A 49 13.47 -7.08 -8.71
N SER A 50 13.96 -7.71 -9.79
CA SER A 50 15.25 -7.36 -10.40
C SER A 50 15.00 -6.30 -11.46
N VAL A 51 15.50 -5.09 -11.22
CA VAL A 51 15.11 -3.86 -11.92
C VAL A 51 16.35 -3.12 -12.43
N THR A 52 16.16 -2.01 -13.14
CA THR A 52 17.22 -1.11 -13.57
C THR A 52 17.44 0.01 -12.57
N VAL A 53 18.35 0.94 -12.87
CA VAL A 53 18.61 2.11 -12.02
C VAL A 53 17.49 3.16 -12.10
N ASP A 54 16.75 3.20 -13.20
CA ASP A 54 15.71 4.22 -13.42
C ASP A 54 14.35 3.81 -12.82
N ASP A 55 14.26 2.60 -12.24
CA ASP A 55 13.02 2.08 -11.68
C ASP A 55 12.67 2.65 -10.30
N ILE A 56 11.37 2.89 -10.06
CA ILE A 56 10.86 3.43 -8.80
C ILE A 56 9.95 2.44 -8.06
N SER A 57 9.69 2.71 -6.78
CA SER A 57 8.74 1.93 -5.98
C SER A 57 7.93 2.80 -5.02
N ALA A 58 6.73 2.33 -4.69
CA ALA A 58 5.85 2.94 -3.70
C ALA A 58 5.23 1.87 -2.79
N VAL A 59 5.05 2.23 -1.52
CA VAL A 59 4.40 1.37 -0.52
C VAL A 59 3.10 2.00 -0.03
N VAL A 60 2.08 1.17 0.21
CA VAL A 60 0.77 1.63 0.70
C VAL A 60 0.12 0.61 1.64
N SER A 61 -0.48 1.10 2.72
CA SER A 61 -1.36 0.37 3.63
C SER A 61 -2.79 0.35 3.09
N PHE A 62 -3.37 -0.85 2.99
CA PHE A 62 -4.71 -1.03 2.46
C PHE A 62 -5.41 -2.24 3.09
N GLY A 63 -6.71 -2.39 2.83
CA GLY A 63 -7.48 -3.55 3.29
C GLY A 63 -7.64 -3.68 4.81
N GLY A 64 -7.08 -2.76 5.60
CA GLY A 64 -7.13 -2.76 7.06
C GLY A 64 -6.01 -3.56 7.75
N ASN A 65 -5.31 -4.43 7.02
CA ASN A 65 -4.26 -5.31 7.58
C ASN A 65 -3.22 -5.77 6.53
N LYS A 66 -3.02 -4.97 5.47
CA LYS A 66 -2.13 -5.31 4.36
C LYS A 66 -1.26 -4.13 3.98
N LEU A 67 -0.08 -4.46 3.48
CA LEU A 67 0.78 -3.57 2.74
C LEU A 67 0.91 -4.02 1.30
N GLY A 68 0.94 -3.06 0.40
CA GLY A 68 1.20 -3.25 -1.01
C GLY A 68 2.47 -2.53 -1.40
N VAL A 69 3.34 -3.18 -2.16
CA VAL A 69 4.46 -2.53 -2.83
C VAL A 69 4.19 -2.59 -4.32
N MET A 70 4.19 -1.42 -4.96
CA MET A 70 4.16 -1.26 -6.42
C MET A 70 5.55 -0.83 -6.89
N TRP A 71 6.02 -1.35 -8.03
CA TRP A 71 7.29 -0.95 -8.62
C TRP A 71 7.25 -1.04 -10.14
N SER A 72 8.05 -0.21 -10.81
CA SER A 72 8.33 -0.36 -12.23
C SER A 72 9.45 -1.38 -12.43
N ASN A 73 9.46 -2.03 -13.60
CA ASN A 73 10.59 -2.79 -14.09
C ASN A 73 10.75 -2.48 -15.57
N GLN A 74 11.83 -1.78 -15.91
CA GLN A 74 12.19 -1.33 -17.27
C GLN A 74 13.36 -2.12 -17.87
N THR A 75 13.48 -3.42 -17.53
CA THR A 75 14.51 -4.25 -18.16
C THR A 75 14.20 -4.48 -19.66
N SER A 76 15.21 -4.78 -20.48
CA SER A 76 15.03 -4.97 -21.93
C SER A 76 13.99 -6.05 -22.32
N SER A 77 13.59 -6.90 -21.38
CA SER A 77 12.60 -7.97 -21.54
C SER A 77 11.27 -7.72 -20.82
N SER A 78 11.15 -6.63 -20.05
CA SER A 78 9.95 -6.29 -19.29
C SER A 78 9.86 -4.78 -19.16
N ASP A 79 8.78 -4.21 -19.71
CA ASP A 79 8.31 -2.86 -19.43
C ASP A 79 6.94 -3.04 -18.77
N ALA A 80 6.93 -3.03 -17.43
CA ALA A 80 5.75 -3.31 -16.64
C ALA A 80 5.78 -2.69 -15.25
N MET A 81 4.57 -2.41 -14.74
CA MET A 81 4.33 -2.14 -13.33
C MET A 81 3.92 -3.42 -12.63
N TYR A 82 4.56 -3.74 -11.51
CA TYR A 82 4.26 -4.90 -10.69
C TYR A 82 3.70 -4.50 -9.32
N PHE A 83 2.98 -5.43 -8.69
CA PHE A 83 2.44 -5.27 -7.35
C PHE A 83 2.55 -6.56 -6.54
N ALA A 84 2.92 -6.44 -5.25
CA ALA A 84 2.97 -7.54 -4.30
C ALA A 84 2.38 -7.11 -2.96
N VAL A 85 1.85 -8.09 -2.21
CA VAL A 85 1.11 -7.86 -0.97
C VAL A 85 1.79 -8.56 0.20
N HIS A 86 1.94 -7.85 1.31
CA HIS A 86 2.31 -8.39 2.61
C HIS A 86 1.11 -8.28 3.57
N VAL A 87 0.87 -9.31 4.37
CA VAL A 87 -0.19 -9.33 5.39
C VAL A 87 0.42 -9.01 6.74
N ASP A 88 -0.16 -8.05 7.45
CA ASP A 88 0.36 -7.60 8.74
C ASP A 88 0.51 -8.78 9.72
N GLY A 89 1.66 -8.82 10.40
CA GLY A 89 2.02 -9.85 11.37
C GLY A 89 2.69 -11.10 10.79
N GLN A 90 2.78 -11.22 9.46
CA GLN A 90 3.61 -12.25 8.82
C GLN A 90 5.11 -11.90 8.96
N PRO A 91 6.02 -12.88 8.81
CA PRO A 91 7.45 -12.60 8.75
C PRO A 91 7.78 -11.60 7.62
N ASP A 92 8.72 -10.69 7.87
CA ASP A 92 9.05 -9.56 6.98
C ASP A 92 9.30 -9.99 5.51
N THR A 93 9.87 -11.18 5.29
CA THR A 93 10.18 -11.72 3.96
C THR A 93 9.04 -12.54 3.33
N THR A 94 7.84 -12.55 3.91
CA THR A 94 6.69 -13.28 3.39
C THR A 94 5.78 -12.35 2.60
N TRP A 95 5.67 -12.60 1.29
CA TRP A 95 4.86 -11.80 0.37
C TRP A 95 4.01 -12.72 -0.52
N GLU A 96 2.81 -12.27 -0.89
CA GLU A 96 2.04 -12.88 -1.97
C GLU A 96 2.83 -12.79 -3.29
N ALA A 97 2.59 -13.73 -4.20
CA ALA A 97 3.18 -13.70 -5.53
C ALA A 97 2.88 -12.37 -6.23
N SER A 98 3.90 -11.82 -6.89
CA SER A 98 3.77 -10.57 -7.64
C SER A 98 2.79 -10.72 -8.81
N ARG A 99 2.11 -9.62 -9.12
CA ARG A 99 1.16 -9.53 -10.23
C ARG A 99 1.54 -8.34 -11.09
N THR A 100 1.43 -8.48 -12.40
CA THR A 100 1.53 -7.36 -13.32
C THR A 100 0.28 -6.48 -13.17
N ALA A 101 0.47 -5.21 -12.81
CA ALA A 101 -0.60 -4.23 -12.72
C ALA A 101 -0.92 -3.63 -14.10
N ILE A 102 0.12 -3.23 -14.85
CA ILE A 102 0.06 -2.73 -16.24
C ILE A 102 1.33 -3.20 -16.96
N GLN A 103 1.26 -3.46 -18.26
CA GLN A 103 2.39 -3.86 -19.10
C GLN A 103 2.28 -3.24 -20.50
N GLY A 104 3.43 -2.87 -21.08
CA GLY A 104 3.56 -2.35 -22.44
C GLY A 104 4.45 -1.11 -22.47
N PRO A 105 5.02 -0.75 -23.63
CA PRO A 105 5.99 0.34 -23.74
C PRO A 105 5.46 1.66 -23.14
N GLY A 106 6.19 2.23 -22.18
CA GLY A 106 5.82 3.50 -21.54
C GLY A 106 4.64 3.41 -20.56
N SER A 107 4.44 2.24 -19.95
CA SER A 107 3.48 2.02 -18.85
C SER A 107 4.05 2.43 -17.48
N GLU A 108 5.30 2.86 -17.47
CA GLU A 108 6.10 3.23 -16.32
C GLU A 108 6.10 4.75 -16.23
N ASP A 109 6.00 5.25 -15.00
CA ASP A 109 6.00 6.67 -14.70
C ASP A 109 6.86 6.87 -13.47
N ASP A 110 7.52 8.03 -13.38
CA ASP A 110 8.37 8.42 -12.25
C ASP A 110 7.53 8.83 -11.02
N HIS A 111 6.19 8.71 -11.12
CA HIS A 111 5.24 9.23 -10.14
C HIS A 111 4.09 8.23 -9.85
N ILE A 112 4.25 7.39 -8.83
CA ILE A 112 3.15 6.54 -8.32
C ILE A 112 2.33 7.31 -7.28
N THR A 113 1.02 7.46 -7.52
CA THR A 113 0.06 7.91 -6.51
C THR A 113 -0.85 6.76 -6.07
N SER A 114 -0.98 6.56 -4.75
CA SER A 114 -1.94 5.58 -4.18
C SER A 114 -2.89 6.26 -3.21
N SER A 115 -4.18 5.89 -3.26
CA SER A 115 -5.21 6.46 -2.39
C SER A 115 -5.93 5.38 -1.59
N ARG A 116 -6.18 5.67 -0.32
CA ARG A 116 -6.91 4.77 0.59
C ARG A 116 -8.35 5.24 0.76
N SER A 117 -9.31 4.40 0.39
CA SER A 117 -10.72 4.65 0.70
C SER A 117 -11.00 4.34 2.18
N ARG A 118 -11.46 5.35 2.95
CA ARG A 118 -12.07 5.15 4.27
C ARG A 118 -13.58 5.01 4.08
N ARG A 119 -14.12 3.79 4.07
CA ARG A 119 -15.57 3.62 4.29
C ARG A 119 -15.85 3.75 5.79
N THR A 120 -16.36 4.90 6.21
CA THR A 120 -17.11 5.00 7.47
C THR A 120 -18.50 4.42 7.22
N ALA A 121 -18.77 3.20 7.70
CA ALA A 121 -20.13 2.71 7.77
C ALA A 121 -20.85 3.47 8.91
N ALA A 122 -21.55 4.55 8.58
CA ALA A 122 -22.54 5.12 9.48
C ALA A 122 -23.73 4.15 9.53
N VAL A 123 -23.89 3.44 10.66
CA VAL A 123 -25.11 2.70 10.97
C VAL A 123 -26.24 3.72 11.16
N ALA A 124 -27.12 3.86 10.17
CA ALA A 124 -28.37 4.60 10.33
C ALA A 124 -29.42 3.64 10.93
N SER A 125 -29.40 3.47 12.25
CA SER A 125 -30.56 2.91 12.95
C SER A 125 -31.59 4.03 13.17
N SER A 126 -32.65 4.05 12.37
CA SER A 126 -33.79 4.96 12.56
C SER A 126 -34.55 4.62 13.85
N PRO A 127 -34.79 5.57 14.78
CA PRO A 127 -35.72 5.37 15.88
C PRO A 127 -37.19 5.59 15.42
N PRO A 128 -38.18 4.96 16.05
CA PRO A 128 -39.57 4.99 15.61
C PRO A 128 -40.21 6.37 15.80
N SER A 129 -41.01 6.79 14.81
CA SER A 129 -41.68 8.09 14.79
C SER A 129 -42.83 8.15 15.81
N ARG A 130 -42.70 9.04 16.80
CA ARG A 130 -43.80 9.45 17.69
C ARG A 130 -44.78 10.31 16.88
N ARG A 131 -45.96 9.78 16.57
CA ARG A 131 -47.05 10.53 15.95
C ARG A 131 -47.86 11.22 17.05
N SER A 132 -47.69 12.54 17.20
CA SER A 132 -48.57 13.37 18.04
C SER A 132 -49.84 13.73 17.25
N SER A 133 -50.98 13.13 17.59
CA SER A 133 -52.28 13.62 17.13
C SER A 133 -52.95 14.46 18.22
N ARG A 134 -53.07 15.74 17.88
CA ARG A 134 -53.66 16.84 18.64
C ARG A 134 -55.15 16.59 18.90
N ALA A 135 -55.58 16.78 20.14
CA ALA A 135 -56.99 16.77 20.54
C ALA A 135 -57.78 17.88 19.82
N ARG A 136 -58.97 17.56 19.32
CA ARG A 136 -60.01 18.52 18.94
C ARG A 136 -61.29 18.14 19.70
N ARG A 137 -61.58 18.89 20.76
CA ARG A 137 -62.94 18.99 21.34
C ARG A 137 -63.76 19.89 20.43
N HIS A 138 -65.01 19.53 20.14
CA HIS A 138 -66.17 20.41 20.30
C HIS A 138 -67.46 19.58 20.10
N ARG A 139 -68.35 19.77 21.09
CA ARG A 139 -69.81 19.59 21.18
C ARG A 139 -70.52 18.75 20.12
#